data_AF-A0A838DDV9-F1
#
_entry.id   AF-A0A838DDV9-F1
#
_cell.length_a   1.000
_cell.length_b   1.000
_cell.length_c   1.000
_cell.angle_alpha   90.00
_cell.angle_beta   90.00
_cell.angle_gamma   90.00
#
_symmetry.space_group_name_H-M   'P 1'
#
loop_
_entity.id
_entity.type
_entity.pdbx_description
1 polymer ?
#
loop_
_entity_poly.entity_id
_entity_poly.type
_entity_poly.pdbx_seq_one_letter_code
_entity_poly.pdbx_strand_id
1 'polypeptide(L)'
;MQPSSGASAPAAQSTSNDIVFACSHCATSFVVDAAAAGLALECQSCGKPTRVPTQSAAVIEANAANAARVSDLQHQLKENASQRTEITGYINQLSIQLHRWQLRLKELNERKAKLDAELGTITGAK
;
A
#
# COMPACT_ATOMS: atom_id res chain seq x y z
N MET A 1 24.57 24.25 -25.26
CA MET A 1 23.34 24.96 -24.83
C MET A 1 23.04 24.53 -23.40
N GLN A 2 23.56 25.26 -22.41
CA GLN A 2 23.00 25.30 -21.05
C GLN A 2 21.81 26.28 -21.06
N PRO A 3 20.86 26.12 -20.14
CA PRO A 3 20.66 27.12 -19.09
C PRO A 3 20.51 26.45 -17.70
N SER A 4 21.23 26.90 -16.67
CA SER A 4 20.91 28.02 -15.76
C SER A 4 20.21 27.56 -14.47
N SER A 5 21.04 27.52 -13.42
CA SER A 5 20.80 27.92 -12.03
C SER A 5 19.39 28.32 -11.60
N GLY A 6 18.92 27.67 -10.53
CA GLY A 6 17.89 28.17 -9.62
C GLY A 6 18.31 27.83 -8.19
N ALA A 7 18.94 28.79 -7.50
CA ALA A 7 19.20 28.73 -6.08
C ALA A 7 18.00 29.29 -5.30
N SER A 8 17.88 28.83 -4.05
CA SER A 8 17.14 29.42 -2.93
C SER A 8 15.71 28.91 -2.68
N ALA A 9 15.62 27.91 -1.81
CA ALA A 9 14.84 28.04 -0.60
C ALA A 9 15.60 27.32 0.54
N PRO A 10 15.98 27.98 1.64
CA PRO A 10 16.39 27.25 2.83
C PRO A 10 15.15 26.48 3.30
N ALA A 11 15.21 25.16 3.19
CA ALA A 11 14.34 24.27 3.93
C ALA A 11 14.54 24.62 5.40
N ALA A 12 13.62 25.42 5.95
CA ALA A 12 13.49 25.60 7.38
C ALA A 12 13.31 24.19 7.95
N GLN A 13 14.36 23.72 8.61
CA GLN A 13 14.35 22.50 9.38
C GLN A 13 13.38 22.76 10.52
N SER A 14 12.11 22.40 10.32
CA SER A 14 11.17 22.23 11.41
C SER A 14 11.75 21.15 12.30
N THR A 15 12.40 21.61 13.37
CA THR A 15 12.75 20.77 14.50
C THR A 15 11.49 20.00 14.87
N SER A 16 11.61 18.67 14.93
CA SER A 16 10.55 17.68 14.92
C SER A 16 9.58 17.69 16.12
N ASN A 17 9.46 18.83 16.81
CA ASN A 17 8.74 19.04 18.05
C ASN A 17 7.84 20.29 18.01
N ASP A 18 7.58 20.88 16.85
CA ASP A 18 6.68 22.04 16.79
C ASP A 18 5.20 21.62 16.89
N ILE A 19 4.44 22.25 17.78
CA ILE A 19 2.99 22.08 17.92
C ILE A 19 2.29 23.17 17.09
N VAL A 20 1.55 22.72 16.08
CA VAL A 20 0.65 23.58 15.29
C VAL A 20 -0.75 23.51 15.88
N PHE A 21 -1.30 24.64 16.31
CA PHE A 21 -2.66 24.70 16.84
C PHE A 21 -3.31 26.05 16.57
N ALA A 22 -4.65 26.07 16.55
CA ALA A 22 -5.44 27.28 16.32
C ALA A 22 -5.78 27.98 17.64
N CYS A 23 -5.72 29.32 17.63
CA CYS A 23 -6.15 30.13 18.76
C CYS A 23 -7.64 29.95 19.05
N SER A 24 -8.01 29.76 20.32
CA SER A 24 -9.40 29.62 20.78
C SER A 24 -10.26 30.87 20.61
N HIS A 25 -9.66 32.03 20.35
CA HIS A 25 -10.36 33.32 20.26
C HIS A 25 -10.43 33.91 18.86
N CYS A 26 -9.39 33.74 18.03
CA CYS A 26 -9.34 34.29 16.68
C CYS A 26 -9.17 33.22 15.59
N ALA A 27 -9.09 31.94 15.95
CA ALA A 27 -8.90 30.79 15.06
C ALA A 27 -7.63 30.84 14.17
N THR A 28 -6.74 31.80 14.39
CA THR A 28 -5.45 31.88 13.69
C THR A 28 -4.55 30.73 14.11
N SER A 29 -3.94 30.05 13.15
CA SER A 29 -2.98 28.96 13.40
C SER A 29 -1.61 29.49 13.79
N PHE A 30 -1.03 28.94 14.85
CA PHE A 30 0.32 29.26 15.31
C PHE A 30 1.15 28.00 15.43
N VAL A 31 2.47 28.17 15.32
CA VAL A 31 3.48 27.13 15.51
C VAL A 31 4.28 27.52 16.74
N VAL A 32 4.32 26.65 17.74
CA VAL A 32 5.09 26.85 18.98
C VAL A 32 5.91 25.60 19.27
N ASP A 33 6.99 25.74 20.04
CA ASP A 33 7.79 24.61 20.48
C ASP A 33 6.97 23.67 21.41
N ALA A 34 7.14 22.35 21.30
CA ALA A 34 6.47 21.38 22.16
C ALA A 34 6.77 21.60 23.65
N ALA A 35 7.88 22.24 24.01
CA ALA A 35 8.16 22.62 25.38
C ALA A 35 7.10 23.56 25.98
N ALA A 36 6.36 24.30 25.14
CA ALA A 36 5.27 25.16 25.56
C ALA A 36 3.92 24.44 25.74
N ALA A 37 3.86 23.12 25.52
CA ALA A 37 2.63 22.34 25.69
C ALA A 37 2.05 22.51 27.10
N GLY A 38 0.78 22.91 27.18
CA GLY A 38 0.07 23.09 28.45
C GLY A 38 0.26 24.45 29.11
N LEU A 39 1.17 25.28 28.60
CA LEU A 39 1.30 26.67 29.00
C LEU A 39 0.24 27.53 28.30
N ALA A 40 -0.11 28.64 28.94
CA ALA A 40 -0.93 29.70 28.33
C ALA A 40 0.02 30.74 27.72
N LEU A 41 -0.05 30.90 26.40
CA LEU A 41 0.73 31.89 25.67
C LEU A 41 -0.18 32.99 25.12
N GLU A 42 0.32 34.21 25.01
CA GLU A 42 -0.41 35.30 24.39
C GLU A 42 -0.46 35.12 22.86
N CYS A 43 -1.65 35.21 22.28
CA CYS A 43 -1.82 35.09 20.85
C CYS A 43 -1.22 36.31 20.12
N GLN A 44 -0.29 36.08 19.19
CA GLN A 44 0.35 37.16 18.41
C GLN A 44 -0.61 37.93 17.49
N SER A 45 -1.80 37.40 17.21
CA SER A 45 -2.79 38.09 16.36
C SER A 45 -3.89 38.82 17.14
N CYS A 46 -4.27 38.35 18.33
CA CYS A 46 -5.38 38.95 19.08
C CYS A 46 -5.04 39.35 20.53
N GLY A 47 -3.82 39.08 20.99
CA GLY A 47 -3.33 39.43 22.33
C GLY A 47 -3.94 38.64 23.49
N LYS A 48 -4.89 37.73 23.23
CA LYS A 48 -5.57 36.95 24.29
C LYS A 48 -4.80 35.70 24.67
N PRO A 49 -4.82 35.29 25.96
CA PRO A 49 -4.16 34.07 26.41
C PRO A 49 -4.81 32.84 25.77
N THR A 50 -4.01 32.04 25.09
CA THR A 50 -4.42 30.80 24.42
C THR A 50 -3.62 29.65 25.01
N ARG A 51 -4.32 28.56 25.37
CA ARG A 51 -3.68 27.36 25.93
C ARG A 51 -3.14 26.47 24.82
N VAL A 52 -1.86 26.13 24.90
CA VAL A 52 -1.24 25.16 23.99
C VAL A 52 -1.75 23.76 24.35
N PRO A 53 -2.29 22.97 23.40
CA PRO A 53 -2.73 21.60 23.67
C PRO A 53 -1.57 20.71 24.15
N THR A 54 -1.76 19.98 25.24
CA THR A 54 -0.86 18.89 25.65
C THR A 54 -1.33 17.59 25.03
N GLN A 55 -0.45 16.92 24.29
CA GLN A 55 -0.67 15.51 23.98
C GLN A 55 -0.57 14.72 25.29
N SER A 56 -1.67 14.09 25.69
CA SER A 56 -1.67 13.27 26.90
C SER A 56 -0.77 12.05 26.72
N ALA A 57 -0.18 11.53 27.80
CA ALA A 57 0.66 10.33 27.76
C ALA A 57 -0.07 9.14 27.09
N ALA A 58 -1.39 9.02 27.31
CA ALA A 58 -2.23 8.01 26.66
C ALA A 58 -2.26 8.14 25.12
N VAL A 59 -2.22 9.36 24.58
CA VAL A 59 -2.17 9.59 23.12
C VAL A 59 -0.79 9.25 22.57
N ILE A 60 0.28 9.56 23.31
CA ILE A 60 1.65 9.21 22.91
C ILE A 60 1.84 7.69 22.86
N GLU A 61 1.35 6.99 23.88
CA GLU A 61 1.42 5.52 23.94
C GLU A 61 0.55 4.86 22.86
N ALA A 62 -0.66 5.39 22.62
CA ALA A 62 -1.50 4.94 21.52
C ALA A 62 -0.84 5.16 20.15
N ASN A 63 -0.15 6.28 19.95
CA ASN A 63 0.57 6.55 18.71
C ASN A 63 1.77 5.61 18.52
N ALA A 64 2.51 5.30 19.59
CA ALA A 64 3.60 4.33 19.55
C ALA A 64 3.08 2.91 19.22
N ALA A 65 1.99 2.49 19.86
CA ALA A 65 1.32 1.22 19.56
C ALA A 65 0.79 1.17 18.12
N ASN A 66 0.25 2.27 17.60
CA ASN A 66 -0.19 2.38 16.21
C ASN A 66 0.99 2.33 15.25
N ALA A 67 2.11 2.98 15.55
CA ALA A 67 3.32 2.93 14.73
C ALA A 67 3.87 1.50 14.61
N ALA A 68 3.89 0.75 15.72
CA ALA A 68 4.27 -0.66 15.71
C ALA A 68 3.33 -1.49 14.81
N ARG A 69 2.01 -1.32 14.97
CA ARG A 69 1.01 -1.99 14.13
C ARG A 69 1.16 -1.64 12.65
N VAL A 70 1.45 -0.38 12.32
CA VAL A 70 1.69 0.06 10.94
C VAL A 70 2.91 -0.65 10.37
N SER A 71 4.00 -0.77 11.13
CA SER A 71 5.19 -1.49 10.70
C SER A 71 4.91 -2.98 10.47
N ASP A 72 4.17 -3.62 11.37
CA ASP A 72 3.76 -5.03 11.21
C ASP A 72 2.89 -5.22 9.97
N LEU A 73 1.92 -4.33 9.73
CA LEU A 73 1.07 -4.37 8.54
C LEU A 73 1.87 -4.17 7.26
N GLN A 74 2.85 -3.25 7.25
CA GLN A 74 3.74 -3.06 6.10
C GLN A 74 4.55 -4.32 5.80
N HIS A 75 5.06 -5.00 6.83
CA HIS A 75 5.76 -6.27 6.65
C HIS A 75 4.83 -7.34 6.06
N GLN A 76 3.62 -7.49 6.61
CA GLN A 76 2.63 -8.44 6.11
C GLN A 76 2.22 -8.16 4.66
N LEU A 77 2.08 -6.90 4.28
CA LEU A 77 1.76 -6.52 2.89
C LEU A 77 2.88 -6.91 1.92
N LYS A 78 4.14 -6.77 2.33
CA LYS A 78 5.29 -7.18 1.52
C LYS A 78 5.32 -8.69 1.33
N GLU A 79 5.11 -9.45 2.40
CA GLU A 79 5.04 -10.90 2.35
C GLU A 79 3.86 -11.36 1.47
N ASN A 80 2.69 -10.75 1.65
CA ASN A 80 1.51 -11.05 0.84
C ASN A 80 1.76 -10.76 -0.66
N ALA A 81 2.45 -9.68 -0.99
CA ALA A 81 2.84 -9.38 -2.37
C ALA A 81 3.76 -10.46 -2.97
N SER A 82 4.69 -11.01 -2.17
CA SER A 82 5.53 -12.14 -2.58
C SER A 82 4.67 -13.37 -2.89
N GLN A 83 3.82 -13.77 -1.93
CA GLN A 83 2.94 -14.93 -2.07
C GLN A 83 2.01 -14.81 -3.29
N ARG A 84 1.48 -13.61 -3.56
CA ARG A 84 0.66 -13.37 -4.76
C ARG A 84 1.44 -13.62 -6.05
N THR A 85 2.72 -13.24 -6.09
CA THR A 85 3.57 -13.46 -7.26
C THR A 85 3.81 -14.96 -7.48
N GLU A 86 4.09 -15.70 -6.40
CA GLU A 86 4.27 -17.16 -6.45
C GLU A 86 3.00 -17.88 -6.93
N ILE A 87 1.85 -17.56 -6.33
CA ILE A 87 0.55 -18.15 -6.71
C ILE A 87 0.23 -17.85 -8.17
N THR A 88 0.49 -16.63 -8.63
CA THR A 88 0.31 -16.26 -10.04
C THR A 88 1.19 -17.13 -10.96
N GLY A 89 2.43 -17.39 -10.55
CA GLY A 89 3.32 -18.32 -11.24
C GLY A 89 2.75 -19.74 -11.35
N TYR A 90 2.22 -20.28 -10.25
CA TYR A 90 1.58 -21.60 -10.25
C TYR A 90 0.35 -21.64 -11.17
N ILE A 91 -0.49 -20.62 -11.15
CA ILE A 91 -1.66 -20.52 -12.03
C ILE A 91 -1.23 -20.56 -13.51
N ASN A 92 -0.21 -19.79 -13.88
CA ASN A 92 0.29 -19.77 -15.24
C ASN A 92 0.84 -21.14 -15.67
N GLN A 93 1.63 -21.78 -14.82
CA GLN A 93 2.19 -23.10 -15.09
C GLN A 93 1.10 -24.18 -15.23
N LEU A 94 0.09 -24.16 -14.37
CA LEU A 94 -1.04 -25.09 -14.45
C LEU A 94 -1.91 -24.83 -15.68
N SER A 95 -2.07 -23.57 -16.09
CA SER A 95 -2.80 -23.21 -17.30
C SER A 95 -2.11 -23.76 -18.56
N ILE A 96 -0.79 -23.66 -18.64
CA ILE A 96 -0.01 -24.25 -19.74
C ILE A 96 -0.15 -25.78 -19.75
N GLN A 97 -0.05 -26.43 -18.59
CA GLN A 97 -0.24 -27.87 -18.49
C GLN A 97 -1.63 -28.28 -18.96
N LEU A 98 -2.67 -27.60 -18.47
CA LEU A 98 -4.06 -27.86 -18.87
C LEU A 98 -4.22 -27.74 -20.39
N HIS A 99 -3.67 -26.69 -21.00
CA HIS A 99 -3.73 -26.51 -22.45
C HIS A 99 -3.06 -27.67 -23.20
N ARG A 100 -1.89 -28.11 -22.74
CA ARG A 100 -1.19 -29.27 -23.32
C ARG A 100 -2.02 -30.55 -23.22
N TRP A 101 -2.65 -30.78 -22.06
CA TRP A 101 -3.52 -31.94 -21.86
C TRP A 101 -4.78 -31.88 -22.74
N GLN A 102 -5.36 -30.69 -22.92
CA GLN A 102 -6.48 -30.48 -23.82
C GLN A 102 -6.12 -30.79 -25.29
N LEU A 103 -4.95 -30.34 -25.75
CA LEU A 103 -4.46 -30.69 -27.09
C LEU A 103 -4.27 -32.20 -27.23
N ARG A 104 -3.65 -32.84 -26.23
CA ARG A 104 -3.45 -34.30 -26.26
C ARG A 104 -4.77 -35.06 -26.29
N LEU A 105 -5.77 -34.61 -25.53
CA LEU A 105 -7.11 -35.19 -25.55
C LEU A 105 -7.76 -35.06 -26.93
N LYS A 106 -7.60 -33.90 -27.58
CA LYS A 106 -8.09 -33.68 -28.94
C LYS A 106 -7.47 -34.66 -29.94
N GLU A 107 -6.14 -34.79 -29.94
CA GLU A 107 -5.43 -35.75 -30.80
C GLU A 107 -5.91 -37.19 -30.59
N LEU A 108 -6.12 -37.59 -29.32
CA LEU A 108 -6.61 -38.93 -29.00
C LEU A 108 -8.04 -39.16 -29.49
N ASN A 109 -8.91 -38.15 -29.39
CA ASN A 109 -10.28 -38.23 -29.91
C ASN A 109 -10.31 -38.33 -31.44
N GLU A 110 -9.48 -37.55 -32.13
CA GLU A 110 -9.33 -37.65 -33.59
C GLU A 110 -8.83 -39.03 -34.02
N ARG A 111 -7.81 -39.55 -33.31
CA ARG A 111 -7.29 -40.90 -33.56
C ARG A 111 -8.34 -41.97 -33.30
N LYS A 112 -9.12 -41.84 -32.22
CA LYS A 112 -10.23 -42.76 -31.92
C LYS A 112 -11.26 -42.75 -33.04
N ALA A 113 -11.71 -41.57 -33.49
CA ALA A 113 -12.68 -41.46 -34.57
C ALA A 113 -12.20 -42.13 -35.86
N LYS A 114 -10.89 -41.99 -36.19
CA LYS A 114 -10.30 -42.67 -37.33
C LYS A 114 -10.30 -44.19 -37.18
N LEU A 115 -9.91 -44.70 -36.01
CA LEU A 115 -9.91 -46.13 -35.71
C LEU A 115 -11.33 -46.71 -35.72
N ASP A 116 -12.31 -46.00 -35.17
CA ASP A 116 -13.72 -46.42 -35.18
C ASP A 116 -14.24 -46.50 -36.62
N ALA A 117 -13.86 -45.56 -37.49
CA ALA A 117 -14.19 -45.60 -38.92
C ALA A 117 -13.52 -46.79 -39.63
N GLU A 118 -12.22 -47.03 -39.42
CA GLU A 118 -11.50 -48.19 -39.97
C GLU A 118 -12.08 -49.52 -39.47
N LEU A 119 -12.47 -49.59 -38.21
CA LEU A 119 -13.12 -50.78 -37.64
C LEU A 119 -14.50 -51.00 -38.28
N GLY A 120 -15.27 -49.94 -38.51
CA GLY A 120 -16.56 -50.00 -39.21
C GLY A 120 -16.43 -50.52 -40.64
N THR A 121 -15.39 -50.11 -41.38
CA THR A 121 -15.16 -50.63 -42.74
C THR A 121 -14.78 -52.11 -42.76
N ILE A 122 -13.96 -52.56 -41.80
CA ILE A 122 -13.53 -53.97 -41.69
C ILE A 122 -14.66 -54.87 -41.23
N THR A 123 -15.45 -54.42 -40.26
CA THR A 123 -16.55 -55.22 -39.68
C THR A 123 -17.80 -55.26 -40.58
N GLY A 124 -17.82 -54.53 -41.69
CA GLY A 124 -18.89 -54.56 -42.68
C GLY A 124 -20.24 -54.06 -42.13
N ALA A 125 -20.23 -53.26 -41.06
CA ALA A 125 -21.43 -52.68 -40.48
C ALA A 125 -21.97 -51.60 -41.41
N LYS A 126 -22.96 -51.98 -42.23
CA LYS A 126 -23.88 -51.11 -42.93
C LYS A 126 -25.17 -51.00 -42.13
#